data_AF-A0A822INM3-F1
#
_entry.id   AF-A0A822INM3-F1
#
_cell.length_a   1.000
_cell.length_b   1.000
_cell.length_c   1.000
_cell.angle_alpha   90.00
_cell.angle_beta   90.00
_cell.angle_gamma   90.00
#
_symmetry.space_group_name_H-M   'P 1'
#
loop_
_entity.id
_entity.type
_entity.pdbx_description
1 polymer ?
#
loop_
_entity_poly.entity_id
_entity_poly.type
_entity_poly.pdbx_seq_one_letter_code
_entity_poly.pdbx_strand_id
1 'polypeptide(L)'
;MSEIIDFLIEPGTQAVFWLICIIFAILFARFVKKLSFGDDTGAKAWTIIAAGLFLIGLRVSFKLIIPDFESSYDAQVARYSLGILGSIILLYGFYSYHKVINNMYRGV
;
A
#
# COMPACT_ATOMS: atom_id res chain seq x y z
N MET A 1 20.42 -5.36 -19.96
CA MET A 1 19.43 -5.43 -18.86
C MET A 1 18.47 -6.56 -19.23
N SER A 2 17.98 -7.39 -18.30
CA SER A 2 17.13 -8.53 -18.69
C SER A 2 15.72 -8.04 -19.02
N GLU A 3 15.02 -8.70 -19.95
CA GLU A 3 13.65 -8.36 -20.37
C GLU A 3 12.68 -8.26 -19.18
N ILE A 4 12.92 -9.05 -18.12
CA ILE A 4 12.14 -9.04 -16.87
C ILE A 4 12.30 -7.70 -16.14
N ILE A 5 13.51 -7.13 -16.11
CA ILE A 5 13.76 -5.85 -15.46
C ILE A 5 13.05 -4.73 -16.23
N ASP A 6 13.15 -4.75 -17.57
CA ASP A 6 12.49 -3.75 -18.43
C ASP A 6 10.95 -3.82 -18.29
N PHE A 7 10.40 -5.02 -18.14
CA PHE A 7 8.98 -5.23 -17.84
C PHE A 7 8.58 -4.70 -16.45
N LEU A 8 9.42 -4.89 -15.42
CA LEU A 8 9.14 -4.45 -14.04
C LEU A 8 9.26 -2.93 -13.84
N ILE A 9 9.98 -2.23 -14.71
CA ILE A 9 10.10 -0.76 -14.66
C ILE A 9 9.03 -0.05 -15.49
N GLU A 10 8.27 -0.78 -16.31
CA GLU A 10 7.21 -0.19 -17.12
C GLU A 10 6.10 0.39 -16.23
N PRO A 11 5.72 1.68 -16.40
CA PRO A 11 4.74 2.32 -15.53
C PRO A 11 3.40 1.58 -15.48
N GLY A 12 2.98 0.99 -16.60
CA GLY A 12 1.76 0.17 -16.69
C GLY A 12 1.83 -1.07 -15.81
N THR A 13 2.91 -1.85 -15.93
CA THR A 13 3.15 -3.04 -15.10
C THR A 13 3.20 -2.69 -13.61
N GLN A 14 3.87 -1.59 -13.26
CA GLN A 14 3.93 -1.14 -11.87
C GLN A 14 2.54 -0.76 -11.34
N ALA A 15 1.72 -0.04 -12.12
CA ALA A 15 0.36 0.32 -11.73
C ALA A 15 -0.51 -0.93 -11.46
N VAL A 16 -0.43 -1.92 -12.34
CA VAL A 16 -1.16 -3.20 -12.18
C VAL A 16 -0.68 -3.95 -10.94
N PHE A 17 0.64 -4.01 -10.70
CA PHE A 17 1.19 -4.63 -9.50
C PHE A 17 0.64 -4.00 -8.22
N TRP A 18 0.68 -2.67 -8.10
CA TRP A 18 0.15 -1.98 -6.93
C TRP A 18 -1.36 -2.15 -6.76
N LEU A 19 -2.11 -2.19 -7.86
CA LEU A 19 -3.54 -2.52 -7.82
C LEU A 19 -3.80 -3.92 -7.24
N ILE A 20 -3.02 -4.91 -7.66
CA ILE A 20 -3.10 -6.28 -7.11
C ILE A 20 -2.82 -6.26 -5.59
N CYS A 21 -1.79 -5.53 -5.15
CA CYS A 21 -1.47 -5.41 -3.72
C CYS A 21 -2.63 -4.77 -2.93
N ILE A 22 -3.28 -3.74 -3.46
CA ILE A 22 -4.42 -3.06 -2.81
C ILE A 22 -5.62 -4.00 -2.72
N ILE A 23 -5.97 -4.69 -3.81
CA ILE A 23 -7.06 -5.67 -3.84
C ILE A 23 -6.77 -6.77 -2.82
N PHE A 24 -5.55 -7.30 -2.80
CA PHE A 24 -5.13 -8.29 -1.83
C PHE A 24 -5.32 -7.80 -0.39
N ALA A 25 -4.86 -6.60 -0.05
CA ALA A 25 -5.00 -6.05 1.30
C ALA A 25 -6.48 -5.89 1.71
N ILE A 26 -7.36 -5.49 0.79
CA ILE A 26 -8.80 -5.37 1.03
C ILE A 26 -9.43 -6.77 1.25
N LEU A 27 -9.10 -7.74 0.40
CA LEU A 27 -9.59 -9.12 0.55
C LEU A 27 -9.11 -9.73 1.87
N PHE A 28 -7.85 -9.47 2.23
CA PHE A 28 -7.27 -9.94 3.48
C PHE A 28 -7.93 -9.27 4.69
N ALA A 29 -8.25 -7.97 4.63
CA ALA A 29 -9.03 -7.30 5.69
C ALA A 29 -10.39 -7.98 5.93
N ARG A 30 -11.10 -8.34 4.85
CA ARG A 30 -12.38 -9.07 4.93
C ARG A 30 -12.20 -10.47 5.50
N PHE A 31 -11.13 -11.17 5.11
CA PHE A 31 -10.80 -12.48 5.64
C PHE A 31 -10.49 -12.44 7.15
N VAL A 32 -9.65 -11.50 7.59
CA VAL A 32 -9.32 -11.30 9.01
C VAL A 32 -10.58 -11.01 9.82
N LYS A 33 -11.44 -10.10 9.36
CA LYS A 33 -12.73 -9.79 10.00
C LYS A 33 -13.60 -11.03 10.23
N LYS A 34 -13.61 -11.95 9.25
CA LYS A 34 -14.39 -13.19 9.34
C LYS A 34 -13.82 -14.15 10.37
N LEU A 35 -12.49 -14.22 10.50
CA LEU A 35 -11.81 -15.09 11.46
C LEU A 35 -11.90 -14.58 12.90
N SER A 36 -11.99 -13.27 13.10
CA SER A 36 -11.95 -12.64 14.42
C SER A 36 -13.30 -12.55 15.14
N PHE A 37 -14.32 -13.33 14.72
CA PHE A 37 -15.65 -13.43 15.34
C PHE A 37 -16.31 -12.07 15.69
N GLY A 38 -16.04 -11.02 14.90
CA GLY A 38 -16.58 -9.67 15.09
C GLY A 38 -15.60 -8.64 15.66
N ASP A 39 -14.38 -9.03 16.05
CA ASP A 39 -13.32 -8.06 16.36
C ASP A 39 -12.75 -7.45 15.06
N ASP A 40 -13.05 -6.17 14.85
CA ASP A 40 -12.66 -5.42 13.66
C ASP A 40 -11.23 -4.85 13.73
N THR A 41 -10.48 -5.05 14.82
CA THR A 41 -9.19 -4.37 15.03
C THR A 41 -8.14 -4.81 13.98
N GLY A 42 -8.07 -6.10 13.66
CA GLY A 42 -7.19 -6.62 12.61
C GLY A 42 -7.61 -6.17 11.21
N ALA A 43 -8.91 -6.16 10.93
CA ALA A 43 -9.45 -5.71 9.64
C ALA A 43 -9.20 -4.22 9.38
N LYS A 44 -9.31 -3.39 10.42
CA LYS A 44 -8.96 -1.96 10.37
C LYS A 44 -7.48 -1.76 10.05
N ALA A 45 -6.58 -2.54 10.67
CA ALA A 45 -5.15 -2.46 10.38
C ALA A 45 -4.85 -2.76 8.90
N TRP A 46 -5.49 -3.78 8.31
CA TRP A 46 -5.33 -4.09 6.88
C TRP A 46 -5.96 -3.06 5.94
N THR A 47 -7.03 -2.39 6.38
CA THR A 47 -7.61 -1.27 5.63
C THR A 47 -6.66 -0.07 5.60
N ILE A 48 -5.97 0.21 6.71
CA ILE A 48 -4.91 1.22 6.79
C ILE A 48 -3.75 0.82 5.86
N ILE A 49 -3.33 -0.45 5.87
CA ILE A 49 -2.30 -0.95 4.95
C ILE A 49 -2.73 -0.72 3.49
N ALA A 50 -3.98 -1.02 3.12
CA ALA A 50 -4.50 -0.78 1.77
C ALA A 50 -4.44 0.70 1.36
N ALA A 51 -4.76 1.63 2.28
CA ALA A 51 -4.62 3.06 2.03
C ALA A 51 -3.16 3.48 1.81
N GLY A 52 -2.23 2.91 2.56
CA GLY A 52 -0.79 3.13 2.35
C GLY A 52 -0.31 2.60 1.00
N LEU A 53 -0.72 1.38 0.62
CA LEU A 53 -0.44 0.78 -0.69
C LEU A 53 -0.99 1.64 -1.84
N PHE A 54 -2.18 2.23 -1.66
CA PHE A 54 -2.78 3.13 -2.65
C PHE A 54 -1.93 4.38 -2.90
N LEU A 55 -1.44 5.03 -1.84
CA LEU A 55 -0.58 6.21 -1.98
C LEU A 55 0.76 5.90 -2.65
N ILE A 56 1.37 4.76 -2.29
CA ILE A 56 2.58 4.30 -2.98
C ILE A 56 2.28 3.97 -4.45
N GLY A 57 1.14 3.32 -4.73
CA GLY A 57 0.66 3.06 -6.08
C GLY A 57 0.56 4.35 -6.89
N LEU A 58 -0.09 5.40 -6.36
CA LEU A 58 -0.16 6.71 -7.01
C LEU A 58 1.22 7.33 -7.26
N ARG A 59 2.14 7.23 -6.30
CA ARG A 59 3.53 7.72 -6.45
C ARG A 59 4.28 7.01 -7.58
N VAL A 60 4.04 5.71 -7.75
CA VAL A 60 4.74 4.88 -8.74
C VAL A 60 4.11 5.07 -10.12
N SER A 61 2.79 5.11 -10.20
CA SER A 61 2.02 5.38 -11.41
C SER A 61 1.99 6.87 -11.81
N PHE A 62 2.73 7.73 -11.10
CA PHE A 62 2.67 9.18 -11.30
C PHE A 62 2.98 9.61 -12.73
N LYS A 63 3.89 8.92 -13.41
CA LYS A 63 4.23 9.16 -14.83
C LYS A 63 3.05 8.86 -15.78
N LEU A 64 2.15 7.95 -15.43
CA LEU A 64 0.94 7.68 -16.20
C LEU A 64 -0.11 8.80 -16.01
N ILE A 65 -0.11 9.44 -14.85
CA ILE A 65 -1.09 10.48 -14.48
C ILE A 65 -0.62 11.85 -15.01
N ILE A 66 0.67 12.15 -14.86
CA ILE A 66 1.32 13.39 -15.27
C ILE A 66 2.60 12.99 -16.06
N PRO A 67 2.54 12.87 -17.39
CA PRO A 67 3.66 12.40 -18.21
C PRO A 67 4.95 13.22 -18.08
N ASP A 68 4.83 14.55 -18.00
CA ASP A 68 5.96 15.49 -17.98
C ASP A 68 6.31 15.99 -16.57
N PHE A 69 5.94 15.24 -15.52
CA PHE A 69 6.14 15.66 -14.12
C PHE A 69 7.60 15.95 -13.76
N GLU A 70 8.56 15.32 -14.46
CA GLU A 70 9.99 15.50 -14.23
C GLU A 70 10.45 16.95 -14.48
N SER A 71 9.72 17.71 -15.30
CA SER A 71 10.03 19.12 -15.58
C SER A 71 9.48 20.10 -14.54
N SER A 72 8.56 19.66 -13.68
CA SER A 72 7.89 20.50 -12.69
C SER A 72 8.34 20.16 -11.27
N TYR A 73 8.93 21.14 -10.57
CA TYR A 73 9.32 20.97 -9.17
C TYR A 73 8.13 20.59 -8.28
N ASP A 74 6.99 21.26 -8.42
CA ASP A 74 5.79 21.00 -7.63
C ASP A 74 5.25 19.59 -7.86
N ALA A 75 5.26 19.11 -9.10
CA ALA A 75 4.82 17.76 -9.43
C ALA A 75 5.75 16.69 -8.84
N GLN A 76 7.08 16.94 -8.84
CA GLN A 76 8.03 16.07 -8.15
C GLN A 76 7.80 16.06 -6.64
N VAL A 77 7.60 17.23 -6.02
CA VAL A 77 7.30 17.33 -4.58
C VAL A 77 6.02 16.58 -4.23
N ALA A 78 4.96 16.71 -5.02
CA ALA A 78 3.72 15.96 -4.84
C ALA A 78 3.95 14.45 -4.91
N ARG A 79 4.70 13.98 -5.92
CA ARG A 79 5.06 12.56 -6.07
C ARG A 79 5.83 12.02 -4.86
N TYR A 80 6.84 12.73 -4.38
CA TYR A 80 7.61 12.30 -3.21
C TYR A 80 6.79 12.37 -1.92
N SER A 81 5.92 13.36 -1.78
CA SER A 81 5.01 13.48 -0.63
C SER A 81 4.04 12.30 -0.54
N LEU A 82 3.51 11.84 -1.68
CA LEU A 82 2.70 10.61 -1.75
C LEU A 82 3.50 9.39 -1.26
N GLY A 83 4.77 9.29 -1.64
CA GLY A 83 5.68 8.24 -1.19
C GLY A 83 5.87 8.26 0.32
N ILE A 84 6.23 9.41 0.88
CA ILE A 84 6.47 9.59 2.32
C ILE A 84 5.20 9.28 3.13
N LEU A 85 4.06 9.85 2.73
CA LEU A 85 2.78 9.63 3.41
C LEU A 85 2.34 8.16 3.33
N GLY A 86 2.49 7.54 2.16
CA GLY A 86 2.20 6.11 1.97
C GLY A 86 3.06 5.23 2.88
N SER A 87 4.36 5.51 2.99
CA SER A 87 5.25 4.78 3.89
C SER A 87 4.89 4.94 5.37
N ILE A 88 4.53 6.14 5.81
CA ILE A 88 4.09 6.39 7.20
C ILE A 88 2.81 5.58 7.50
N ILE A 89 1.84 5.61 6.59
CA ILE A 89 0.57 4.89 6.74
C ILE A 89 0.79 3.37 6.74
N LEU A 90 1.67 2.85 5.88
CA LEU A 90 2.04 1.43 5.88
C LEU A 90 2.67 1.01 7.21
N LEU A 91 3.65 1.77 7.69
CA LEU A 91 4.31 1.50 8.98
C LEU A 91 3.30 1.48 10.12
N TYR A 92 2.39 2.45 10.15
CA TYR A 92 1.33 2.51 11.15
C TYR A 92 0.35 1.32 11.04
N GLY A 93 -0.04 0.94 9.83
CA GLY A 93 -0.91 -0.21 9.58
C GLY A 93 -0.29 -1.53 10.04
N PHE A 94 0.97 -1.79 9.67
CA PHE A 94 1.69 -2.98 10.10
C PHE A 94 1.95 -3.00 11.62
N TYR A 95 2.32 -1.87 12.20
CA TYR A 95 2.47 -1.75 13.66
C TYR A 95 1.17 -2.06 14.40
N SER A 96 0.05 -1.53 13.90
CA SER A 96 -1.29 -1.79 14.45
C SER A 96 -1.64 -3.27 14.34
N TYR A 97 -1.38 -3.90 13.20
CA TYR A 97 -1.63 -5.33 13.01
C TYR A 97 -0.76 -6.20 13.92
N HIS A 98 0.53 -5.88 14.06
CA HIS A 98 1.44 -6.58 14.97
C HIS A 98 0.97 -6.51 16.43
N LYS A 99 0.44 -5.37 16.88
CA LYS A 99 -0.19 -5.26 18.21
C LYS A 99 -1.39 -6.17 18.36
N VAL A 100 -2.27 -6.23 17.36
CA VAL A 100 -3.44 -7.13 17.37
C VAL A 100 -3.00 -8.58 17.51
N ILE A 101 -2.03 -9.01 16.70
CA ILE A 101 -1.45 -10.36 16.76
C ILE A 101 -0.85 -10.65 18.14
N ASN A 102 0.01 -9.78 18.65
CA ASN A 102 0.65 -10.00 19.95
C ASN A 102 -0.33 -10.03 21.12
N ASN A 103 -1.39 -9.21 21.08
CA ASN A 103 -2.41 -9.22 22.12
C ASN A 103 -3.22 -10.53 22.09
N MET A 104 -3.45 -11.12 20.91
CA MET A 104 -4.07 -12.45 20.80
C MET A 104 -3.19 -13.55 21.40
N TYR A 105 -1.88 -13.51 21.20
CA TYR A 105 -0.95 -14.53 21.73
C TYR A 105 -0.57 -14.33 23.20
N ARG A 106 -0.70 -13.13 23.77
CA ARG A 106 -0.43 -12.82 25.18
C ARG A 106 -1.65 -12.97 26.10
N GLY A 107 -2.82 -13.24 25.55
CA GLY A 107 -4.05 -13.54 26.29
C GLY A 107 -4.22 -15.01 26.69
N VAL A 108 -3.15 -15.81 26.55
CA VAL A 108 -2.98 -17.17 27.09
C VAL A 108 -2.04 -17.10 28.28
#